data_AF-A0A7C4PZP5-F1
#
_entry.id   AF-A0A7C4PZP5-F1
#
_cell.length_a   1.000
_cell.length_b   1.000
_cell.length_c   1.000
_cell.angle_alpha   90.00
_cell.angle_beta   90.00
_cell.angle_gamma   90.00
#
_symmetry.space_group_name_H-M   'P 1'
#
loop_
_entity.id
_entity.type
_entity.pdbx_description
1 polymer ?
#
loop_
_entity_poly.entity_id
_entity_poly.type
_entity_poly.pdbx_seq_one_letter_code
_entity_poly.pdbx_strand_id
1 'polypeptide(L)'
;MHNAHFNEVEENLWMLSFELAHGRIINALPDYTKIYFAITDDKEKKFFTNYLIKKCGFNKNEIKNRVYFFKCESPVLWTQDAGEIIGRNSNGKIILLSDNDTYSFSLNNIFKFFPDVFNLHKSSELLSIEGGDVEIVWDVNRKGVIALIGRHRVYEYFSRKENIDYKNIAVSLDKINEVKNAYKNLFYNINVEIIPEKILMQPSIATNELFHLDMVATVLANDEKVYAFVPYYEKITGYYVVRLPIYDHPVRSPTNIVKFINKKTDKPTVLLGKYPYYNPTIPKEESPFAKIENAIYNIDSAVKLFEKNPDDKNYNDALTAINLLWKIFNEEYSSKNPYFEKQKKTFTDCGFDVIEVPTCASGSGGLHCTTLY
;
A
#
# COMPACT_ATOMS: atom_id res chain seq x y z
N MET A 1 -12.29 -34.88 15.36
CA MET A 1 -12.93 -34.23 14.20
C MET A 1 -13.02 -32.73 14.39
N HIS A 2 -13.55 -32.21 15.51
CA HIS A 2 -13.66 -30.76 15.77
C HIS A 2 -12.37 -29.95 15.55
N ASN A 3 -11.21 -30.40 16.05
CA ASN A 3 -9.94 -29.68 15.83
C ASN A 3 -9.55 -29.57 14.35
N ALA A 4 -9.93 -30.52 13.50
CA ALA A 4 -9.67 -30.44 12.07
C ALA A 4 -10.60 -29.39 11.42
N HIS A 5 -11.88 -29.39 11.78
CA HIS A 5 -12.87 -28.42 11.29
C HIS A 5 -12.51 -26.99 11.69
N PHE A 6 -12.11 -26.75 12.95
CA PHE A 6 -11.65 -25.44 13.39
C PHE A 6 -10.44 -24.95 12.61
N ASN A 7 -9.41 -25.81 12.44
CA ASN A 7 -8.23 -25.45 11.66
C ASN A 7 -8.57 -25.13 10.20
N GLU A 8 -9.52 -25.84 9.59
CA GLU A 8 -9.93 -25.59 8.21
C GLU A 8 -10.70 -24.27 8.06
N VAL A 9 -11.66 -23.99 8.95
CA VAL A 9 -12.39 -22.72 8.97
C VAL A 9 -11.41 -21.56 9.17
N GLU A 10 -10.52 -21.67 10.14
CA GLU A 10 -9.52 -20.64 10.44
C GLU A 10 -8.53 -20.41 9.30
N GLU A 11 -8.03 -21.48 8.66
CA GLU A 11 -7.16 -21.36 7.49
C GLU A 11 -7.88 -20.59 6.36
N ASN A 12 -9.15 -20.92 6.09
CA ASN A 12 -9.91 -20.24 5.04
C ASN A 12 -10.23 -18.78 5.39
N LEU A 13 -10.55 -18.47 6.66
CA LEU A 13 -10.72 -17.10 7.14
C LEU A 13 -9.44 -16.30 7.02
N TRP A 14 -8.29 -16.89 7.36
CA TRP A 14 -6.99 -16.25 7.21
C TRP A 14 -6.69 -15.92 5.75
N MET A 15 -6.91 -16.88 4.82
CA MET A 15 -6.71 -16.64 3.38
C MET A 15 -7.62 -15.53 2.83
N LEU A 16 -8.88 -15.53 3.27
CA LEU A 16 -9.86 -14.55 2.85
C LEU A 16 -9.52 -13.16 3.41
N SER A 17 -9.13 -13.07 4.69
CA SER A 17 -8.63 -11.85 5.31
C SER A 17 -7.42 -11.30 4.57
N PHE A 18 -6.48 -12.18 4.18
CA PHE A 18 -5.31 -11.81 3.38
C PHE A 18 -5.70 -11.20 2.03
N GLU A 19 -6.61 -11.83 1.26
CA GLU A 19 -7.08 -11.25 -0.03
C GLU A 19 -7.95 -10.00 0.16
N LEU A 20 -8.71 -9.88 1.24
CA LEU A 20 -9.49 -8.67 1.55
C LEU A 20 -8.57 -7.49 1.86
N ALA A 21 -7.50 -7.72 2.61
CA ALA A 21 -6.49 -6.73 2.92
C ALA A 21 -5.66 -6.38 1.67
N HIS A 22 -4.97 -7.36 1.10
CA HIS A 22 -3.91 -7.18 0.10
C HIS A 22 -4.35 -7.36 -1.35
N GLY A 23 -5.59 -7.80 -1.59
CA GLY A 23 -6.03 -8.20 -2.93
C GLY A 23 -5.24 -9.38 -3.48
N ARG A 24 -5.33 -9.57 -4.80
CA ARG A 24 -4.60 -10.61 -5.54
C ARG A 24 -3.19 -10.20 -5.93
N ILE A 25 -2.52 -9.46 -5.05
CA ILE A 25 -1.23 -8.87 -5.38
C ILE A 25 -0.16 -9.92 -5.67
N ILE A 26 -0.17 -11.06 -4.96
CA ILE A 26 0.81 -12.13 -5.16
C ILE A 26 0.77 -12.67 -6.60
N ASN A 27 -0.41 -12.74 -7.22
CA ASN A 27 -0.56 -13.17 -8.61
C ASN A 27 -0.14 -12.11 -9.62
N ALA A 28 -0.21 -10.83 -9.24
CA ALA A 28 0.20 -9.71 -10.08
C ALA A 28 1.71 -9.46 -10.03
N LEU A 29 2.40 -9.98 -9.00
CA LEU A 29 3.82 -9.79 -8.80
C LEU A 29 4.67 -10.49 -9.87
N PRO A 30 5.69 -9.81 -10.43
CA PRO A 30 6.67 -10.45 -11.29
C PRO A 30 7.32 -11.68 -10.64
N ASP A 31 7.65 -12.68 -11.47
CA ASP A 31 8.23 -13.94 -11.03
C ASP A 31 9.61 -13.79 -10.34
N TYR A 32 10.30 -12.68 -10.56
CA TYR A 32 11.56 -12.34 -9.91
C TYR A 32 11.41 -11.59 -8.58
N THR A 33 10.20 -11.19 -8.19
CA THR A 33 9.96 -10.47 -6.93
C THR A 33 10.28 -11.35 -5.73
N LYS A 34 11.00 -10.78 -4.76
CA LYS A 34 11.23 -11.37 -3.44
C LYS A 34 10.18 -10.82 -2.46
N ILE A 35 9.56 -11.71 -1.71
CA ILE A 35 8.48 -11.43 -0.77
C ILE A 35 9.02 -11.70 0.63
N TYR A 36 9.11 -10.66 1.45
CA TYR A 36 9.47 -10.77 2.85
C TYR A 36 8.19 -10.67 3.69
N PHE A 37 7.81 -11.77 4.32
CA PHE A 37 6.53 -11.88 5.03
C PHE A 37 6.76 -11.95 6.54
N ALA A 38 6.24 -10.95 7.26
CA ALA A 38 6.24 -10.94 8.71
C ALA A 38 5.22 -11.95 9.23
N ILE A 39 5.60 -12.74 10.23
CA ILE A 39 4.73 -13.69 10.93
C ILE A 39 4.82 -13.47 12.44
N THR A 40 3.72 -13.62 13.13
CA THR A 40 3.64 -13.62 14.60
C THR A 40 3.84 -15.02 15.18
N ASP A 41 3.44 -16.05 14.44
CA ASP A 41 3.64 -17.46 14.82
C ASP A 41 3.89 -18.39 13.62
N ASP A 42 4.21 -19.66 13.90
CA ASP A 42 4.50 -20.66 12.85
C ASP A 42 3.24 -21.16 12.12
N LYS A 43 2.04 -20.88 12.65
CA LYS A 43 0.76 -21.24 12.03
C LYS A 43 0.46 -20.32 10.86
N GLU A 44 0.71 -19.01 10.99
CA GLU A 44 0.61 -18.05 9.89
C GLU A 44 1.51 -18.44 8.71
N LYS A 45 2.73 -18.90 9.00
CA LYS A 45 3.63 -19.42 7.97
C LYS A 45 3.01 -20.57 7.18
N LYS A 46 2.33 -21.51 7.87
CA LYS A 46 1.62 -22.62 7.23
C LYS A 46 0.45 -22.12 6.40
N PHE A 47 -0.37 -21.21 6.94
CA PHE A 47 -1.51 -20.65 6.23
C PHE A 47 -1.10 -19.88 4.98
N PHE A 48 -0.08 -19.02 5.07
CA PHE A 48 0.43 -18.30 3.90
C PHE A 48 1.04 -19.27 2.87
N THR A 49 1.80 -20.28 3.30
CA THR A 49 2.33 -21.30 2.37
C THR A 49 1.20 -22.03 1.65
N ASN A 50 0.14 -22.41 2.35
CA ASN A 50 -1.02 -23.05 1.75
C ASN A 50 -1.78 -22.10 0.81
N TYR A 51 -1.89 -20.82 1.16
CA TYR A 51 -2.48 -19.79 0.31
C TYR A 51 -1.73 -19.68 -1.01
N LEU A 52 -0.39 -19.58 -0.95
CA LEU A 52 0.47 -19.51 -2.14
C LEU A 52 0.25 -20.72 -3.07
N ILE A 53 0.11 -21.92 -2.52
CA ILE A 53 -0.12 -23.14 -3.30
C ILE A 53 -1.54 -23.19 -3.87
N LYS A 54 -2.55 -23.05 -3.00
CA LYS A 54 -3.96 -23.29 -3.33
C LYS A 54 -4.59 -22.15 -4.15
N LYS A 55 -4.20 -20.90 -3.88
CA LYS A 55 -4.79 -19.70 -4.48
C LYS A 55 -3.88 -19.04 -5.50
N CYS A 56 -2.57 -19.01 -5.25
CA CYS A 56 -1.62 -18.38 -6.16
C CYS A 56 -0.97 -19.33 -7.17
N GLY A 57 -1.11 -20.65 -6.98
CA GLY A 57 -0.52 -21.67 -7.87
C GLY A 57 1.00 -21.81 -7.76
N PHE A 58 1.62 -21.28 -6.69
CA PHE A 58 3.06 -21.36 -6.50
C PHE A 58 3.49 -22.81 -6.26
N ASN A 59 4.55 -23.23 -6.94
CA ASN A 59 5.21 -24.50 -6.65
C ASN A 59 6.26 -24.37 -5.53
N LYS A 60 6.77 -25.51 -5.04
CA LYS A 60 7.76 -25.54 -3.95
C LYS A 60 9.04 -24.74 -4.26
N ASN A 61 9.49 -24.73 -5.51
CA ASN A 61 10.69 -24.00 -5.91
C ASN A 61 10.44 -22.48 -5.90
N GLU A 62 9.27 -22.03 -6.34
CA GLU A 62 8.89 -20.63 -6.27
C GLU A 62 8.84 -20.14 -4.82
N ILE A 63 8.18 -20.88 -3.93
CA ILE A 63 8.11 -20.53 -2.50
C ILE A 63 9.52 -20.45 -1.90
N LYS A 64 10.35 -21.47 -2.13
CA LYS A 64 11.74 -21.51 -1.62
C LYS A 64 12.59 -20.33 -2.08
N ASN A 65 12.42 -19.91 -3.33
CA ASN A 65 13.30 -18.91 -3.95
C ASN A 65 12.75 -17.48 -3.86
N ARG A 66 11.46 -17.30 -3.57
CA ARG A 66 10.80 -15.98 -3.59
C ARG A 66 10.31 -15.56 -2.21
N VAL A 67 10.01 -16.47 -1.29
CA VAL A 67 9.31 -16.14 -0.04
C VAL A 67 10.21 -16.34 1.16
N TYR A 68 10.36 -15.29 1.96
CA TYR A 68 11.22 -15.24 3.14
C TYR A 68 10.40 -14.82 4.35
N PHE A 69 10.35 -15.68 5.36
CA PHE A 69 9.59 -15.41 6.58
C PHE A 69 10.50 -14.84 7.66
N PHE A 70 9.99 -13.88 8.44
CA PHE A 70 10.64 -13.37 9.63
C PHE A 70 9.64 -13.15 10.76
N LYS A 71 10.08 -13.33 12.01
CA LYS A 71 9.20 -13.22 13.17
C LYS A 71 9.08 -11.76 13.64
N CYS A 72 7.86 -11.35 13.95
CA CYS A 72 7.51 -10.10 14.62
C CYS A 72 6.71 -10.39 15.89
N GLU A 73 6.80 -9.51 16.88
CA GLU A 73 6.06 -9.64 18.14
C GLU A 73 4.58 -9.29 18.00
N SER A 74 4.24 -8.51 16.98
CA SER A 74 2.88 -8.08 16.66
C SER A 74 2.65 -8.06 15.14
N PRO A 75 1.39 -8.11 14.68
CA PRO A 75 1.06 -7.95 13.27
C PRO A 75 1.57 -6.60 12.74
N VAL A 76 2.17 -6.62 11.55
CA VAL A 76 2.58 -5.39 10.86
C VAL A 76 1.38 -4.87 10.07
N LEU A 77 0.68 -3.89 10.66
CA LEU A 77 -0.39 -3.17 9.98
C LEU A 77 0.24 -2.10 9.06
N TRP A 78 -0.40 -1.82 7.93
CA TRP A 78 -0.01 -0.78 6.98
C TRP A 78 1.48 -0.80 6.61
N THR A 79 1.94 -1.89 5.97
CA THR A 79 3.35 -2.10 5.61
C THR A 79 4.00 -1.02 4.73
N GLN A 80 3.21 -0.10 4.14
CA GLN A 80 3.72 1.09 3.45
C GLN A 80 4.18 2.16 4.42
N ASP A 81 3.46 2.36 5.52
CA ASP A 81 3.82 3.36 6.53
C ASP A 81 5.00 2.90 7.35
N ALA A 82 5.27 1.59 7.35
CA ALA A 82 6.39 1.00 8.08
C ALA A 82 7.77 1.55 7.67
N GLY A 83 7.92 2.00 6.43
CA GLY A 83 9.07 2.75 5.96
C GLY A 83 9.27 2.67 4.45
N GLU A 84 10.28 3.38 3.95
CA GLU A 84 10.48 3.59 2.52
C GLU A 84 11.85 3.06 2.04
N ILE A 85 11.89 2.53 0.82
CA ILE A 85 13.17 2.19 0.17
C ILE A 85 13.77 3.46 -0.41
N ILE A 86 14.82 3.97 0.22
CA ILE A 86 15.47 5.23 -0.21
C ILE A 86 16.69 5.01 -1.11
N GLY A 87 17.04 3.75 -1.40
CA GLY A 87 18.08 3.42 -2.37
C GLY A 87 18.84 2.14 -2.06
N ARG A 88 20.08 2.06 -2.56
CA ARG A 88 21.02 0.99 -2.27
C ARG A 88 22.38 1.55 -1.86
N ASN A 89 23.06 0.87 -0.95
CA ASN A 89 24.42 1.23 -0.58
C ASN A 89 25.45 0.67 -1.58
N SER A 90 26.73 1.00 -1.40
CA SER A 90 27.84 0.54 -2.26
C SER A 90 28.00 -0.97 -2.33
N ASN A 91 27.47 -1.72 -1.36
CA ASN A 91 27.47 -3.18 -1.33
C ASN A 91 26.20 -3.78 -1.95
N GLY A 92 25.32 -2.95 -2.52
CA GLY A 92 24.07 -3.37 -3.15
C GLY A 92 22.91 -3.66 -2.18
N LYS A 93 23.12 -3.48 -0.86
CA LYS A 93 22.05 -3.68 0.14
C LYS A 93 20.99 -2.59 0.00
N ILE A 94 19.73 -2.97 0.15
CA ILE A 94 18.57 -2.07 0.10
C ILE A 94 18.59 -1.20 1.37
N ILE A 95 18.54 0.12 1.21
CA ILE A 95 18.47 1.06 2.32
C ILE A 95 17.00 1.31 2.64
N LEU A 96 16.57 0.89 3.83
CA LEU A 96 15.24 1.13 4.36
C LEU A 96 15.28 2.31 5.32
N LEU A 97 14.52 3.36 5.02
CA LEU A 97 14.29 4.46 5.94
C LEU A 97 13.23 4.04 6.96
N SER A 98 13.62 4.02 8.22
CA SER A 98 12.73 3.71 9.34
C SER A 98 12.41 4.97 10.13
N ASP A 99 11.16 5.04 10.57
CA ASP A 99 10.79 5.92 11.68
C ASP A 99 11.48 5.50 12.99
N ASN A 100 11.31 6.32 14.02
CA ASN A 100 11.70 6.00 15.40
C ASN A 100 10.50 5.61 16.28
N ASP A 101 9.36 5.28 15.68
CA ASP A 101 8.08 5.22 16.39
C ASP A 101 7.34 3.90 16.08
N THR A 102 6.03 3.99 15.87
CA THR A 102 5.05 2.91 15.79
C THR A 102 5.47 1.70 14.95
N TYR A 103 6.20 1.88 13.84
CA TYR A 103 6.53 0.77 12.94
C TYR A 103 7.97 0.29 12.97
N SER A 104 8.84 0.99 13.69
CA SER A 104 10.28 0.69 13.77
C SER A 104 10.57 -0.76 14.16
N PHE A 105 9.71 -1.41 14.96
CA PHE A 105 9.86 -2.81 15.35
C PHE A 105 9.93 -3.77 14.14
N SER A 106 9.10 -3.52 13.12
CA SER A 106 9.00 -4.39 11.94
C SER A 106 10.26 -4.29 11.08
N LEU A 107 10.78 -3.07 10.88
CA LEU A 107 12.01 -2.84 10.13
C LEU A 107 13.27 -3.24 10.89
N ASN A 108 13.29 -3.09 12.23
CA ASN A 108 14.37 -3.64 13.04
C ASN A 108 14.41 -5.18 12.91
N ASN A 109 13.27 -5.85 12.87
CA ASN A 109 13.20 -7.30 12.69
C ASN A 109 13.60 -7.74 11.28
N ILE A 110 13.14 -7.09 10.21
CA ILE A 110 13.56 -7.48 8.85
C ILE A 110 15.09 -7.33 8.67
N PHE A 111 15.69 -6.27 9.24
CA PHE A 111 17.13 -6.09 9.24
C PHE A 111 17.86 -7.16 10.07
N LYS A 112 17.33 -7.53 11.23
CA LYS A 112 17.89 -8.61 12.07
C LYS A 112 17.89 -9.96 11.38
N PHE A 113 16.83 -10.30 10.64
CA PHE A 113 16.71 -11.58 9.94
C PHE A 113 17.46 -11.60 8.60
N PHE A 114 17.58 -10.46 7.93
CA PHE A 114 18.22 -10.34 6.62
C PHE A 114 19.25 -9.20 6.55
N PRO A 115 20.28 -9.21 7.42
CA PRO A 115 21.26 -8.12 7.51
C PRO A 115 22.13 -8.00 6.25
N ASP A 116 22.19 -9.05 5.43
CA ASP A 116 22.92 -9.08 4.16
C ASP A 116 22.11 -8.51 3.00
N VAL A 117 20.80 -8.33 3.17
CA VAL A 117 19.91 -7.77 2.15
C VAL A 117 19.62 -6.30 2.44
N PHE A 118 19.36 -5.97 3.71
CA PHE A 118 18.89 -4.65 4.11
C PHE A 118 19.96 -3.88 4.89
N ASN A 119 19.87 -2.56 4.82
CA ASN A 119 20.57 -1.61 5.67
C ASN A 119 19.50 -0.66 6.23
N LEU A 120 19.48 -0.48 7.54
CA LEU A 120 18.49 0.36 8.21
C LEU A 120 19.05 1.77 8.40
N HIS A 121 18.39 2.76 7.82
CA HIS A 121 18.66 4.17 8.04
C HIS A 121 17.57 4.76 8.92
N LYS A 122 17.91 5.17 10.14
CA LYS A 122 16.93 5.67 11.12
C LYS A 122 16.81 7.18 11.02
N SER A 123 15.58 7.68 10.97
CA SER A 123 15.35 9.11 11.16
C SER A 123 15.57 9.53 12.61
N SER A 124 15.47 10.81 12.92
CA SER A 124 15.41 11.31 14.30
C SER A 124 13.97 11.48 14.73
N GLU A 125 13.68 11.61 16.03
CA GLU A 125 12.31 11.86 16.52
C GLU A 125 11.68 13.11 15.91
N LEU A 126 12.48 14.15 15.62
CA LEU A 126 12.01 15.37 14.94
C LEU A 126 11.71 15.14 13.46
N LEU A 127 12.37 14.17 12.83
CA LEU A 127 12.24 13.82 11.41
C LEU A 127 11.47 12.52 11.21
N SER A 128 10.45 12.29 12.05
CA SER A 128 9.57 11.13 11.93
C SER A 128 8.92 11.06 10.56
N ILE A 129 8.85 9.85 10.00
CA ILE A 129 8.50 9.69 8.60
C ILE A 129 7.85 8.33 8.37
N GLU A 130 6.72 8.32 7.69
CA GLU A 130 6.07 7.09 7.23
C GLU A 130 6.35 6.91 5.73
N GLY A 131 6.34 5.68 5.23
CA GLY A 131 6.63 5.45 3.80
C GLY A 131 5.60 6.10 2.87
N GLY A 132 4.34 6.25 3.29
CA GLY A 132 3.33 7.04 2.56
C GLY A 132 3.68 8.53 2.41
N ASP A 133 4.71 9.04 3.11
CA ASP A 133 5.07 10.46 3.13
C ASP A 133 6.14 10.85 2.14
N VAL A 134 6.76 9.86 1.50
CA VAL A 134 8.01 10.04 0.77
C VAL A 134 7.94 9.43 -0.60
N GLU A 135 8.47 10.14 -1.57
CA GLU A 135 8.72 9.57 -2.88
C GLU A 135 10.08 10.05 -3.38
N ILE A 136 11.00 9.13 -3.67
CA ILE A 136 12.26 9.45 -4.35
C ILE A 136 12.03 9.36 -5.86
N VAL A 137 12.21 10.49 -6.54
CA VAL A 137 11.82 10.66 -7.95
C VAL A 137 12.91 11.36 -8.75
N TRP A 138 12.81 11.29 -10.08
CA TRP A 138 13.72 12.02 -10.96
C TRP A 138 13.34 13.50 -11.05
N ASP A 139 14.27 14.38 -10.69
CA ASP A 139 14.18 15.82 -10.89
C ASP A 139 14.44 16.15 -12.37
N VAL A 140 13.35 16.37 -13.09
CA VAL A 140 13.32 16.82 -14.48
C VAL A 140 14.07 18.13 -14.73
N ASN A 141 14.09 19.05 -13.76
CA ASN A 141 14.72 20.36 -13.94
C ASN A 141 16.23 20.28 -13.71
N ARG A 142 16.67 19.48 -12.73
CA ARG A 142 18.08 19.39 -12.32
C ARG A 142 18.83 18.18 -12.89
N LYS A 143 18.14 17.27 -13.60
CA LYS A 143 18.70 16.00 -14.12
C LYS A 143 19.38 15.18 -13.01
N GLY A 144 18.66 14.98 -11.91
CA GLY A 144 19.11 14.23 -10.75
C GLY A 144 17.95 13.60 -10.00
N VAL A 145 18.17 13.19 -8.76
CA VAL A 145 17.10 12.70 -7.88
C VAL A 145 16.64 13.80 -6.93
N ILE A 146 15.38 13.73 -6.52
CA ILE A 146 14.76 14.61 -5.53
C ILE A 146 13.85 13.77 -4.63
N ALA A 147 13.77 14.15 -3.35
CA ALA A 147 12.80 13.59 -2.43
C ALA A 147 11.59 14.51 -2.40
N LEU A 148 10.42 13.96 -2.71
CA LEU A 148 9.14 14.59 -2.41
C LEU A 148 8.74 14.17 -1.01
N ILE A 149 8.30 15.13 -0.19
CA ILE A 149 7.79 14.86 1.15
C ILE A 149 6.39 15.45 1.34
N GLY A 150 5.53 14.72 2.05
CA GLY A 150 4.19 15.18 2.40
C GLY A 150 4.22 16.40 3.34
N ARG A 151 3.31 17.35 3.12
CA ARG A 151 3.21 18.59 3.91
C ARG A 151 3.05 18.36 5.43
N HIS A 152 2.39 17.28 5.85
CA HIS A 152 2.13 16.99 7.26
C HIS A 152 3.40 16.71 8.05
N ARG A 153 4.48 16.27 7.39
CA ARG A 153 5.81 16.12 8.02
C ARG A 153 6.38 17.47 8.47
N VAL A 154 5.98 18.58 7.85
CA VAL A 154 6.33 19.94 8.31
C VAL A 154 5.55 20.27 9.59
N TYR A 155 4.26 19.95 9.63
CA TYR A 155 3.46 20.15 10.84
C TYR A 155 4.01 19.31 11.99
N GLU A 156 4.29 18.03 11.78
CA GLU A 156 4.87 17.17 12.82
C GLU A 156 6.23 17.65 13.30
N TYR A 157 7.11 18.08 12.39
CA TYR A 157 8.42 18.61 12.76
C TYR A 157 8.28 19.75 13.78
N PHE A 158 7.44 20.74 13.47
CA PHE A 158 7.23 21.88 14.38
C PHE A 158 6.37 21.53 15.58
N SER A 159 5.39 20.62 15.45
CA SER A 159 4.60 20.18 16.58
C SER A 159 5.45 19.51 17.65
N ARG A 160 6.44 18.69 17.25
CA ARG A 160 7.39 18.06 18.16
C ARG A 160 8.42 19.05 18.68
N LYS A 161 8.96 19.91 17.80
CA LYS A 161 9.99 20.89 18.16
C LYS A 161 9.49 21.97 19.13
N GLU A 162 8.25 22.42 18.97
CA GLU A 162 7.68 23.55 19.71
C GLU A 162 6.58 23.14 20.69
N ASN A 163 6.17 21.87 20.69
CA ASN A 163 5.08 21.33 21.51
C ASN A 163 3.73 22.07 21.30
N ILE A 164 3.36 22.30 20.03
CA ILE A 164 2.15 23.02 19.59
C ILE A 164 1.47 22.24 18.45
N ASP A 165 0.14 22.15 18.37
CA ASP A 165 -0.52 21.56 17.20
C ASP A 165 -0.54 22.53 16.00
N TYR A 166 0.23 22.19 14.96
CA TYR A 166 0.38 23.00 13.75
C TYR A 166 -0.71 22.80 12.67
N LYS A 167 -1.69 21.90 12.85
CA LYS A 167 -2.65 21.50 11.78
C LYS A 167 -3.41 22.66 11.11
N ASN A 168 -3.67 23.75 11.84
CA ASN A 168 -4.38 24.93 11.32
C ASN A 168 -3.54 26.22 11.39
N ILE A 169 -2.23 26.08 11.56
CA ILE A 169 -1.32 27.21 11.72
C ILE A 169 -0.55 27.41 10.40
N ALA A 170 -0.59 28.64 9.88
CA ALA A 170 0.19 28.99 8.70
C ALA A 170 1.69 28.92 9.03
N VAL A 171 2.44 28.21 8.21
CA VAL A 171 3.90 28.03 8.33
C VAL A 171 4.59 28.99 7.36
N SER A 172 5.55 29.77 7.87
CA SER A 172 6.32 30.72 7.06
C SER A 172 7.29 30.01 6.11
N LEU A 173 7.70 30.70 5.04
CA LEU A 173 8.68 30.16 4.08
C LEU A 173 10.02 29.79 4.73
N ASP A 174 10.48 30.57 5.72
CA ASP A 174 11.72 30.27 6.45
C ASP A 174 11.63 28.95 7.21
N LYS A 175 10.49 28.69 7.87
CA LYS A 175 10.21 27.43 8.55
C LYS A 175 10.11 26.26 7.57
N ILE A 176 9.50 26.47 6.41
CA ILE A 176 9.44 25.47 5.33
C ILE A 176 10.86 25.12 4.85
N ASN A 177 11.70 26.13 4.62
CA ASN A 177 13.09 25.93 4.18
C ASN A 177 13.96 25.23 5.23
N GLU A 178 13.72 25.50 6.52
CA GLU A 178 14.36 24.77 7.62
C GLU A 178 14.08 23.27 7.52
N VAL A 179 12.81 22.90 7.32
CA VAL A 179 12.40 21.50 7.20
C VAL A 179 12.98 20.85 5.93
N LYS A 180 12.97 21.55 4.79
CA LYS A 180 13.63 21.08 3.55
C LYS A 180 15.10 20.76 3.79
N ASN A 181 15.83 21.62 4.50
CA ASN A 181 17.25 21.39 4.81
C ASN A 181 17.46 20.22 5.78
N ALA A 182 16.59 20.05 6.78
CA ALA A 182 16.68 18.95 7.71
C ALA A 182 16.45 17.58 7.02
N TYR A 183 15.40 17.47 6.19
CA TYR A 183 15.16 16.26 5.40
C TYR A 183 16.22 16.04 4.31
N LYS A 184 16.79 17.09 3.72
CA LYS A 184 17.90 16.95 2.77
C LYS A 184 19.08 16.19 3.37
N ASN A 185 19.41 16.47 4.63
CA ASN A 185 20.46 15.73 5.33
C ASN A 185 20.06 14.28 5.60
N LEU A 186 18.78 14.02 5.93
CA LEU A 186 18.25 12.66 6.11
C LEU A 186 18.38 11.83 4.82
N PHE A 187 18.11 12.44 3.67
CA PHE A 187 18.18 11.80 2.35
C PHE A 187 19.55 11.97 1.67
N TYR A 188 20.66 11.90 2.40
CA TYR A 188 22.02 11.92 1.85
C TYR A 188 22.32 13.13 0.93
N ASN A 189 21.87 14.32 1.33
CA ASN A 189 22.00 15.60 0.61
C ASN A 189 21.23 15.69 -0.72
N ILE A 190 20.25 14.81 -0.94
CA ILE A 190 19.30 14.94 -2.05
C ILE A 190 18.36 16.13 -1.77
N ASN A 191 18.03 16.91 -2.80
CA ASN A 191 17.11 18.03 -2.65
C ASN A 191 15.72 17.54 -2.22
N VAL A 192 14.98 18.40 -1.51
CA VAL A 192 13.66 18.07 -0.96
C VAL A 192 12.64 19.10 -1.43
N GLU A 193 11.49 18.61 -1.91
CA GLU A 193 10.31 19.44 -2.16
C GLU A 193 9.13 18.96 -1.32
N ILE A 194 8.36 19.91 -0.82
CA ILE A 194 7.20 19.62 0.04
C ILE A 194 5.92 19.72 -0.78
N ILE A 195 5.08 18.69 -0.73
CA ILE A 195 3.87 18.60 -1.51
C ILE A 195 2.64 18.41 -0.61
N PRO A 196 1.58 19.22 -0.77
CA PRO A 196 1.54 20.53 -1.41
C PRO A 196 2.05 21.64 -0.47
N GLU A 197 3.11 22.35 -0.85
CA GLU A 197 3.68 23.45 -0.05
C GLU A 197 2.69 24.59 0.22
N LYS A 198 1.83 24.93 -0.77
CA LYS A 198 0.89 26.06 -0.65
C LYS A 198 -0.06 25.95 0.55
N ILE A 199 -0.45 24.72 0.91
CA ILE A 199 -1.35 24.46 2.04
C ILE A 199 -0.69 24.81 3.38
N LEU A 200 0.64 24.70 3.47
CA LEU A 200 1.37 25.09 4.69
C LEU A 200 1.22 26.58 4.98
N MET A 201 1.26 27.42 3.94
CA MET A 201 1.09 28.87 4.05
C MET A 201 -0.38 29.28 4.14
N GLN A 202 -1.30 28.44 3.67
CA GLN A 202 -2.75 28.70 3.61
C GLN A 202 -3.54 27.47 4.09
N PRO A 203 -3.59 27.18 5.41
CA PRO A 203 -4.25 25.97 5.91
C PRO A 203 -5.75 25.88 5.57
N SER A 204 -6.41 27.01 5.29
CA SER A 204 -7.84 27.06 4.95
C SER A 204 -8.21 26.36 3.64
N ILE A 205 -7.24 26.05 2.78
CA ILE A 205 -7.46 25.27 1.55
C ILE A 205 -7.12 23.78 1.71
N ALA A 206 -6.79 23.34 2.94
CA ALA A 206 -6.53 21.94 3.24
C ALA A 206 -7.80 21.09 3.22
N THR A 207 -7.65 19.82 2.83
CA THR A 207 -8.60 18.76 3.17
C THR A 207 -7.94 17.81 4.16
N ASN A 208 -8.72 17.34 5.15
CA ASN A 208 -8.28 16.30 6.08
C ASN A 208 -8.27 14.91 5.44
N GLU A 209 -8.84 14.75 4.23
CA GLU A 209 -8.96 13.47 3.54
C GLU A 209 -7.68 13.06 2.81
N LEU A 210 -6.80 14.01 2.47
CA LEU A 210 -5.53 13.78 1.76
C LEU A 210 -4.37 14.29 2.62
N PHE A 211 -3.73 13.37 3.34
CA PHE A 211 -2.70 13.72 4.33
C PHE A 211 -1.33 13.13 4.03
N HIS A 212 -1.24 11.86 3.61
CA HIS A 212 0.00 11.28 3.10
C HIS A 212 0.33 11.80 1.68
N LEU A 213 1.60 11.73 1.30
CA LEU A 213 2.07 12.11 -0.03
C LEU A 213 1.54 11.16 -1.11
N ASP A 214 1.56 9.85 -0.83
CA ASP A 214 1.10 8.80 -1.73
C ASP A 214 -0.40 8.89 -2.05
N MET A 215 -1.19 9.63 -1.27
CA MET A 215 -2.60 9.96 -1.56
C MET A 215 -2.75 11.21 -2.44
N VAL A 216 -1.69 12.01 -2.55
CA VAL A 216 -1.68 13.36 -3.14
C VAL A 216 -1.01 13.37 -4.51
N ALA A 217 0.02 12.54 -4.70
CA ALA A 217 0.76 12.46 -5.95
C ALA A 217 1.43 11.09 -6.11
N THR A 218 1.57 10.66 -7.36
CA THR A 218 2.56 9.65 -7.73
C THR A 218 3.33 10.13 -8.95
N VAL A 219 4.65 9.95 -8.93
CA VAL A 219 5.52 10.34 -10.02
C VAL A 219 6.10 9.12 -10.73
N LEU A 220 5.87 9.07 -12.04
CA LEU A 220 6.33 8.01 -12.92
C LEU A 220 7.15 8.57 -14.08
N ALA A 221 8.18 7.84 -14.50
CA ALA A 221 8.97 8.19 -15.67
C ALA A 221 8.85 7.09 -16.73
N ASN A 222 8.80 7.49 -17.99
CA ASN A 222 9.06 6.64 -19.13
C ASN A 222 10.24 7.22 -19.95
N ASP A 223 10.56 6.62 -21.09
CA ASP A 223 11.69 7.04 -21.93
C ASP A 223 11.56 8.47 -22.48
N GLU A 224 10.34 9.02 -22.52
CA GLU A 224 10.07 10.34 -23.08
C GLU A 224 9.98 11.43 -22.00
N LYS A 225 9.30 11.14 -20.89
CA LYS A 225 8.78 12.15 -19.95
C LYS A 225 8.64 11.62 -18.53
N VAL A 226 8.56 12.56 -17.59
CA VAL A 226 8.18 12.29 -16.20
C VAL A 226 6.82 12.92 -15.91
N TYR A 227 5.89 12.07 -15.46
CA TYR A 227 4.49 12.39 -15.21
C TYR A 227 4.23 12.45 -13.71
N ALA A 228 3.43 13.44 -13.31
CA ALA A 228 2.87 13.51 -11.97
C ALA A 228 1.37 13.24 -12.06
N PHE A 229 0.93 12.12 -11.50
CA PHE A 229 -0.48 11.75 -11.41
C PHE A 229 -1.05 12.30 -10.12
N VAL A 230 -2.07 13.16 -10.24
CA VAL A 230 -2.66 13.86 -9.09
C VAL A 230 -4.18 13.75 -9.06
N PRO A 231 -4.79 13.63 -7.87
CA PRO A 231 -6.24 13.56 -7.71
C PRO A 231 -6.94 14.91 -7.98
N TYR A 232 -6.37 16.01 -7.50
CA TYR A 232 -7.08 17.31 -7.52
C TYR A 232 -6.18 18.54 -7.76
N TYR A 233 -4.85 18.39 -7.72
CA TYR A 233 -3.94 19.54 -7.64
C TYR A 233 -3.59 20.13 -9.03
N GLU A 234 -3.49 21.47 -9.10
CA GLU A 234 -3.30 22.16 -10.37
C GLU A 234 -1.86 22.13 -10.91
N LYS A 235 -0.84 21.98 -10.05
CA LYS A 235 0.57 22.03 -10.48
C LYS A 235 1.53 21.31 -9.53
N ILE A 236 2.40 20.46 -10.09
CA ILE A 236 3.66 20.00 -9.48
C ILE A 236 4.79 20.49 -10.39
N THR A 237 5.81 21.15 -9.84
CA THR A 237 6.80 21.89 -10.64
C THR A 237 7.66 20.98 -11.50
N GLY A 238 7.70 21.24 -12.82
CA GLY A 238 8.56 20.54 -13.78
C GLY A 238 7.95 19.28 -14.41
N TYR A 239 6.91 18.69 -13.80
CA TYR A 239 6.31 17.44 -14.27
C TYR A 239 5.15 17.64 -15.23
N TYR A 240 4.89 16.66 -16.09
CA TYR A 240 3.65 16.58 -16.86
C TYR A 240 2.51 16.15 -15.95
N VAL A 241 1.62 17.08 -15.59
CA VAL A 241 0.54 16.82 -14.64
C VAL A 241 -0.62 16.11 -15.34
N VAL A 242 -0.97 14.93 -14.85
CA VAL A 242 -2.11 14.13 -15.30
C VAL A 242 -3.11 14.02 -14.17
N ARG A 243 -4.34 14.48 -14.40
CA ARG A 243 -5.40 14.44 -13.38
C ARG A 243 -6.11 13.10 -13.42
N LEU A 244 -6.08 12.39 -12.30
CA LEU A 244 -6.79 11.13 -12.17
C LEU A 244 -8.28 11.39 -11.91
N PRO A 245 -9.17 10.72 -12.65
CA PRO A 245 -10.58 10.80 -12.36
C PRO A 245 -10.89 10.09 -11.03
N ILE A 246 -11.31 10.85 -10.02
CA ILE A 246 -11.84 10.32 -8.76
C ILE A 246 -13.36 10.37 -8.85
N TYR A 247 -13.99 9.20 -8.77
CA TYR A 247 -15.45 9.07 -8.79
C TYR A 247 -16.00 8.39 -7.53
N ASP A 248 -15.13 8.04 -6.58
CA ASP A 248 -15.45 7.31 -5.36
C ASP A 248 -14.54 7.75 -4.19
N HIS A 249 -14.70 7.19 -3.00
CA HIS A 249 -14.12 7.68 -1.75
C HIS A 249 -12.59 7.92 -1.79
N PRO A 250 -12.11 9.14 -1.47
CA PRO A 250 -10.70 9.56 -1.65
C PRO A 250 -9.70 8.96 -0.67
N VAL A 251 -10.12 8.42 0.48
CA VAL A 251 -9.22 7.70 1.41
C VAL A 251 -8.64 6.41 0.79
N ARG A 252 -9.09 6.07 -0.43
CA ARG A 252 -8.63 4.94 -1.24
C ARG A 252 -8.26 5.40 -2.66
N SER A 253 -7.77 6.64 -2.76
CA SER A 253 -7.46 7.39 -4.00
C SER A 253 -6.47 6.68 -4.95
N PRO A 254 -6.50 7.05 -6.25
CA PRO A 254 -6.00 6.25 -7.38
C PRO A 254 -4.48 6.25 -7.59
N THR A 255 -3.71 6.77 -6.64
CA THR A 255 -2.23 6.75 -6.60
C THR A 255 -1.68 5.52 -5.86
N ASN A 256 -2.57 4.65 -5.36
CA ASN A 256 -2.26 3.33 -4.83
C ASN A 256 -1.74 2.41 -5.95
N ILE A 257 -0.52 2.67 -6.39
CA ILE A 257 0.17 1.91 -7.41
C ILE A 257 1.52 1.46 -6.87
N VAL A 258 1.88 0.25 -7.28
CA VAL A 258 3.27 -0.21 -7.18
C VAL A 258 3.87 0.02 -8.56
N LYS A 259 4.99 0.73 -8.62
CA LYS A 259 5.71 0.99 -9.87
C LYS A 259 6.99 0.16 -9.93
N PHE A 260 7.25 -0.43 -11.09
CA PHE A 260 8.48 -1.18 -11.32
C PHE A 260 8.83 -1.21 -12.81
N ILE A 261 10.07 -1.54 -13.12
CA ILE A 261 10.47 -1.87 -14.49
C ILE A 261 10.25 -3.35 -14.71
N ASN A 262 9.38 -3.69 -15.66
CA ASN A 262 9.11 -5.08 -15.99
C ASN A 262 10.27 -5.66 -16.79
N LYS A 263 11.07 -6.54 -16.17
CA LYS A 263 12.28 -7.11 -16.80
C LYS A 263 12.00 -7.92 -18.08
N LYS A 264 10.75 -8.35 -18.31
CA LYS A 264 10.36 -9.09 -19.51
C LYS A 264 10.07 -8.18 -20.69
N THR A 265 9.52 -6.99 -20.43
CA THR A 265 9.12 -6.03 -21.47
C THR A 265 10.03 -4.80 -21.55
N ASP A 266 10.90 -4.62 -20.55
CA ASP A 266 11.71 -3.42 -20.31
C ASP A 266 10.88 -2.13 -20.22
N LYS A 267 9.62 -2.25 -19.82
CA LYS A 267 8.69 -1.13 -19.72
C LYS A 267 8.41 -0.72 -18.28
N PRO A 268 8.24 0.58 -18.00
CA PRO A 268 7.70 1.04 -16.75
C PRO A 268 6.26 0.53 -16.62
N THR A 269 6.01 -0.20 -15.54
CA THR A 269 4.76 -0.91 -15.28
C THR A 269 4.20 -0.47 -13.94
N VAL A 270 2.88 -0.36 -13.87
CA VAL A 270 2.14 -0.08 -12.64
C VAL A 270 1.25 -1.26 -12.29
N LEU A 271 1.29 -1.70 -11.04
CA LEU A 271 0.21 -2.48 -10.45
C LEU A 271 -0.88 -1.50 -10.05
N LEU A 272 -2.07 -1.60 -10.65
CA LEU A 272 -3.19 -0.70 -10.37
C LEU A 272 -4.29 -1.45 -9.65
N GLY A 273 -4.66 -0.98 -8.45
CA GLY A 273 -5.76 -1.55 -7.67
C GLY A 273 -7.11 -1.40 -8.36
N LYS A 274 -7.83 -2.51 -8.56
CA LYS A 274 -9.23 -2.53 -8.98
C LYS A 274 -10.11 -2.82 -7.79
N TYR A 275 -10.77 -1.78 -7.31
CA TYR A 275 -11.70 -1.84 -6.18
C TYR A 275 -13.13 -2.15 -6.63
N PRO A 276 -13.93 -2.85 -5.82
CA PRO A 276 -15.37 -2.87 -5.99
C PRO A 276 -15.88 -1.43 -5.84
N TYR A 277 -16.72 -0.98 -6.76
CA TYR A 277 -17.24 0.38 -6.74
C TYR A 277 -18.47 0.48 -5.83
N TYR A 278 -18.64 1.61 -5.14
CA TYR A 278 -19.72 1.81 -4.18
C TYR A 278 -21.07 2.15 -4.81
N ASN A 279 -21.05 2.77 -5.99
CA ASN A 279 -22.26 3.26 -6.66
C ASN A 279 -22.81 2.23 -7.65
N PRO A 280 -23.99 1.62 -7.43
CA PRO A 280 -24.52 0.62 -8.34
C PRO A 280 -24.67 1.21 -9.75
N THR A 281 -24.23 0.47 -10.76
CA THR A 281 -24.33 0.89 -12.17
C THR A 281 -25.76 0.71 -12.71
N ILE A 282 -26.58 -0.08 -12.02
CA ILE A 282 -27.99 -0.35 -12.32
C ILE A 282 -28.85 0.16 -11.14
N PRO A 283 -29.87 1.01 -11.38
CA PRO A 283 -30.75 1.46 -10.32
C PRO A 283 -31.42 0.30 -9.59
N LYS A 284 -31.41 0.33 -8.25
CA LYS A 284 -31.99 -0.68 -7.32
C LYS A 284 -31.22 -2.01 -7.19
N GLU A 285 -30.08 -2.17 -7.84
CA GLU A 285 -29.16 -3.26 -7.49
C GLU A 285 -28.28 -2.88 -6.30
N GLU A 286 -27.93 -3.89 -5.51
CA GLU A 286 -26.92 -3.76 -4.47
C GLU A 286 -25.55 -3.53 -5.11
N SER A 287 -24.77 -2.58 -4.58
CA SER A 287 -23.44 -2.32 -5.09
C SER A 287 -22.51 -3.52 -4.81
N PRO A 288 -21.48 -3.74 -5.66
CA PRO A 288 -20.44 -4.74 -5.39
C PRO A 288 -19.90 -4.71 -3.97
N PHE A 289 -19.68 -3.51 -3.42
CA PHE A 289 -19.19 -3.34 -2.05
C PHE A 289 -20.22 -3.82 -1.01
N ALA A 290 -21.49 -3.45 -1.15
CA ALA A 290 -22.54 -3.87 -0.22
C ALA A 290 -22.74 -5.40 -0.22
N LYS A 291 -22.62 -6.06 -1.39
CA LYS A 291 -22.64 -7.53 -1.47
C LYS A 291 -21.50 -8.16 -0.65
N ILE A 292 -20.30 -7.61 -0.75
CA ILE A 292 -19.12 -8.08 0.00
C ILE A 292 -19.33 -7.85 1.50
N GLU A 293 -19.79 -6.66 1.90
CA GLU A 293 -20.07 -6.31 3.30
C GLU A 293 -21.11 -7.25 3.92
N ASN A 294 -22.23 -7.48 3.23
CA ASN A 294 -23.27 -8.40 3.69
C ASN A 294 -22.77 -9.85 3.80
N ALA A 295 -21.92 -10.29 2.88
CA ALA A 295 -21.30 -11.62 2.97
C ALA A 295 -20.34 -11.73 4.16
N ILE A 296 -19.61 -10.67 4.52
CA ILE A 296 -18.77 -10.63 5.74
C ILE A 296 -19.65 -10.77 7.00
N TYR A 297 -20.78 -10.07 7.09
CA TYR A 297 -21.70 -10.23 8.22
C TYR A 297 -22.26 -11.65 8.36
N ASN A 298 -22.53 -12.31 7.24
CA ASN A 298 -22.97 -13.71 7.23
C ASN A 298 -21.86 -14.66 7.72
N ILE A 299 -20.61 -14.42 7.33
CA ILE A 299 -19.46 -15.20 7.84
C ILE A 299 -19.33 -15.02 9.35
N ASP A 300 -19.35 -13.79 9.85
CA ASP A 300 -19.25 -13.51 11.29
C ASP A 300 -20.35 -14.25 12.08
N SER A 301 -21.58 -14.20 11.60
CA SER A 301 -22.72 -14.90 12.22
C SER A 301 -22.54 -16.42 12.21
N ALA A 302 -22.14 -17.00 11.08
CA ALA A 302 -21.98 -18.45 10.93
C ALA A 302 -20.79 -19.00 11.74
N VAL A 303 -19.66 -18.29 11.75
CA VAL A 303 -18.46 -18.67 12.51
C VAL A 303 -18.73 -18.59 14.00
N LYS A 304 -19.37 -17.51 14.50
CA LYS A 304 -19.76 -17.42 15.91
C LYS A 304 -20.68 -18.56 16.35
N LEU A 305 -21.58 -19.01 15.47
CA LEU A 305 -22.44 -20.15 15.76
C LEU A 305 -21.64 -21.46 15.82
N PHE A 306 -20.70 -21.66 14.90
CA PHE A 306 -19.80 -22.82 14.90
C PHE A 306 -18.90 -22.86 16.14
N GLU A 307 -18.33 -21.73 16.54
CA GLU A 307 -17.51 -21.61 17.77
C GLU A 307 -18.33 -21.97 19.02
N LYS A 308 -19.58 -21.52 19.09
CA LYS A 308 -20.47 -21.82 20.22
C LYS A 308 -20.93 -23.27 20.25
N ASN A 309 -21.23 -23.84 19.08
CA ASN A 309 -21.79 -25.18 18.92
C ASN A 309 -21.08 -25.92 17.77
N PRO A 310 -19.93 -26.57 18.02
CA PRO A 310 -19.10 -27.13 16.95
C PRO A 310 -19.63 -28.48 16.43
N ASP A 311 -20.77 -28.49 15.75
CA ASP A 311 -21.31 -29.66 15.06
C ASP A 311 -21.07 -29.60 13.53
N ASP A 312 -21.32 -30.71 12.83
CA ASP A 312 -21.10 -30.79 11.38
C ASP A 312 -21.98 -29.82 10.59
N LYS A 313 -23.18 -29.49 11.11
CA LYS A 313 -24.07 -28.54 10.46
C LYS A 313 -23.47 -27.13 10.52
N ASN A 314 -23.12 -26.65 11.71
CA ASN A 314 -22.59 -25.30 11.89
C ASN A 314 -21.21 -25.15 11.22
N TYR A 315 -20.41 -26.21 11.19
CA TYR A 315 -19.18 -26.27 10.39
C TYR A 315 -19.46 -26.06 8.90
N ASN A 316 -20.40 -26.81 8.32
CA ASN A 316 -20.77 -26.69 6.91
C ASN A 316 -21.41 -25.32 6.60
N ASP A 317 -22.19 -24.76 7.53
CA ASP A 317 -22.77 -23.42 7.40
C ASP A 317 -21.66 -22.34 7.36
N ALA A 318 -20.65 -22.45 8.24
CA ALA A 318 -19.49 -21.55 8.24
C ALA A 318 -18.70 -21.63 6.93
N LEU A 319 -18.39 -22.85 6.45
CA LEU A 319 -17.72 -23.03 5.16
C LEU A 319 -18.56 -22.52 3.99
N THR A 320 -19.88 -22.70 4.03
CA THR A 320 -20.79 -22.20 2.99
C THR A 320 -20.75 -20.67 2.93
N ALA A 321 -20.78 -19.99 4.08
CA ALA A 321 -20.67 -18.54 4.16
C ALA A 321 -19.32 -18.03 3.61
N ILE A 322 -18.22 -18.69 3.98
CA ILE A 322 -16.87 -18.36 3.48
C ILE A 322 -16.78 -18.56 1.95
N ASN A 323 -17.27 -19.69 1.45
CA ASN A 323 -17.27 -19.99 0.01
C ASN A 323 -18.17 -19.04 -0.79
N LEU A 324 -19.27 -18.57 -0.19
CA LEU A 324 -20.12 -17.55 -0.81
C LEU A 324 -19.36 -16.23 -1.00
N LEU A 325 -18.62 -15.76 0.00
CA LEU A 325 -17.81 -14.55 -0.16
C LEU A 325 -16.73 -14.75 -1.23
N TRP A 326 -16.04 -15.90 -1.25
CA TRP A 326 -15.10 -16.22 -2.33
C TRP A 326 -15.73 -16.15 -3.72
N LYS A 327 -16.97 -16.65 -3.87
CA LYS A 327 -17.72 -16.59 -5.12
C LYS A 327 -18.01 -15.14 -5.52
N ILE A 328 -18.56 -14.34 -4.61
CA ILE A 328 -18.84 -12.91 -4.84
C ILE A 328 -17.56 -12.18 -5.26
N PHE A 329 -16.47 -12.44 -4.56
CA PHE A 329 -15.16 -11.84 -4.85
C PHE A 329 -14.67 -12.17 -6.27
N ASN A 330 -14.74 -13.44 -6.68
CA ASN A 330 -14.35 -13.88 -8.01
C ASN A 330 -15.23 -13.26 -9.12
N GLU A 331 -16.53 -13.14 -8.86
CA GLU A 331 -17.49 -12.51 -9.79
C GLU A 331 -17.18 -11.02 -9.95
N GLU A 332 -16.98 -10.29 -8.86
CA GLU A 332 -16.67 -8.86 -8.89
C GLU A 332 -15.27 -8.58 -9.49
N TYR A 333 -14.31 -9.48 -9.31
CA TYR A 333 -13.00 -9.36 -9.94
C TYR A 333 -13.07 -9.51 -11.45
N SER A 334 -13.97 -10.37 -11.93
CA SER A 334 -14.18 -10.59 -13.36
C SER A 334 -15.10 -9.53 -13.99
N SER A 335 -15.79 -8.73 -13.17
CA SER A 335 -16.74 -7.72 -13.64
C SER A 335 -16.03 -6.50 -14.24
N LYS A 336 -16.71 -5.81 -15.17
CA LYS A 336 -16.18 -4.57 -15.75
C LYS A 336 -16.35 -3.43 -14.74
N ASN A 337 -15.27 -2.71 -14.45
CA ASN A 337 -15.31 -1.50 -13.66
C ASN A 337 -14.96 -0.28 -14.55
N PRO A 338 -15.95 0.52 -14.98
CA PRO A 338 -15.71 1.64 -15.91
C PRO A 338 -14.78 2.72 -15.33
N TYR A 339 -14.76 2.90 -14.01
CA TYR A 339 -13.87 3.86 -13.35
C TYR A 339 -12.42 3.40 -13.38
N PHE A 340 -12.19 2.11 -13.07
CA PHE A 340 -10.89 1.48 -13.20
C PHE A 340 -10.40 1.50 -14.65
N GLU A 341 -11.24 1.16 -15.63
CA GLU A 341 -10.86 1.19 -17.05
C GLU A 341 -10.42 2.59 -17.50
N LYS A 342 -11.07 3.64 -16.99
CA LYS A 342 -10.66 5.02 -17.28
C LYS A 342 -9.29 5.34 -16.67
N GLN A 343 -9.03 4.93 -15.43
CA GLN A 343 -7.71 5.13 -14.79
C GLN A 343 -6.61 4.34 -15.51
N LYS A 344 -6.86 3.07 -15.79
CA LYS A 344 -5.99 2.21 -16.59
C LYS A 344 -5.67 2.86 -17.94
N LYS A 345 -6.68 3.36 -18.66
CA LYS A 345 -6.48 4.06 -19.92
C LYS A 345 -5.56 5.29 -19.76
N THR A 346 -5.74 6.08 -18.71
CA THR A 346 -4.91 7.25 -18.43
C THR A 346 -3.42 6.87 -18.28
N PHE A 347 -3.10 5.79 -17.57
CA PHE A 347 -1.73 5.30 -17.45
C PHE A 347 -1.20 4.76 -18.79
N THR A 348 -1.99 3.97 -19.52
CA THR A 348 -1.57 3.43 -20.82
C THR A 348 -1.36 4.51 -21.88
N ASP A 349 -2.19 5.56 -21.89
CA ASP A 349 -2.04 6.72 -22.78
C ASP A 349 -0.75 7.50 -22.48
N CYS A 350 -0.22 7.39 -21.26
CA CYS A 350 1.06 7.96 -20.86
C CYS A 350 2.24 6.98 -21.05
N GLY A 351 2.03 5.85 -21.72
CA GLY A 351 3.09 4.89 -22.05
C GLY A 351 3.48 3.91 -20.95
N PHE A 352 2.63 3.73 -19.93
CA PHE A 352 2.85 2.75 -18.87
C PHE A 352 2.09 1.45 -19.13
N ASP A 353 2.74 0.31 -18.90
CA ASP A 353 2.03 -0.97 -18.81
C ASP A 353 1.23 -1.00 -17.50
N VAL A 354 0.01 -1.55 -17.54
CA VAL A 354 -0.86 -1.63 -16.35
C VAL A 354 -1.20 -3.09 -16.09
N ILE A 355 -0.83 -3.57 -14.89
CA ILE A 355 -1.28 -4.85 -14.35
C ILE A 355 -2.40 -4.57 -13.37
N GLU A 356 -3.57 -5.14 -13.64
CA GLU A 356 -4.73 -5.06 -12.77
C GLU A 356 -4.52 -5.90 -11.52
N VAL A 357 -4.74 -5.28 -10.35
CA VAL A 357 -4.75 -6.00 -9.07
C VAL A 357 -6.12 -5.86 -8.44
N PRO A 358 -6.98 -6.89 -8.58
CA PRO A 358 -8.24 -6.91 -7.87
C PRO A 358 -7.99 -6.82 -6.36
N THR A 359 -8.67 -5.90 -5.69
CA THR A 359 -8.49 -5.62 -4.24
C THR A 359 -9.79 -5.11 -3.63
N CYS A 360 -9.97 -5.30 -2.33
CA CYS A 360 -11.12 -4.79 -1.58
C CYS A 360 -10.70 -4.04 -0.31
N ALA A 361 -9.44 -3.58 -0.27
CA ALA A 361 -8.79 -3.09 0.93
C ALA A 361 -9.66 -2.11 1.71
N SER A 362 -10.18 -2.60 2.85
CA SER A 362 -11.17 -1.93 3.68
C SER A 362 -10.56 -0.97 4.71
N GLY A 363 -9.24 -0.76 4.70
CA GLY A 363 -8.58 0.23 5.55
C GLY A 363 -7.21 -0.20 6.06
N SER A 364 -6.88 -1.50 6.05
CA SER A 364 -5.57 -2.00 6.46
C SER A 364 -5.05 -3.01 5.45
N GLY A 365 -4.05 -2.63 4.65
CA GLY A 365 -3.33 -3.58 3.79
C GLY A 365 -3.53 -3.47 2.28
N GLY A 366 -4.04 -2.36 1.73
CA GLY A 366 -4.26 -2.27 0.27
C GLY A 366 -2.99 -2.32 -0.57
N LEU A 367 -3.12 -2.20 -1.89
CA LEU A 367 -1.95 -2.16 -2.78
C LEU A 367 -0.97 -1.01 -2.41
N HIS A 368 -1.49 0.06 -1.79
CA HIS A 368 -0.65 1.08 -1.16
C HIS A 368 0.21 0.50 -0.06
N CYS A 369 -0.32 -0.37 0.82
CA CYS A 369 0.42 -1.00 1.92
C CYS A 369 1.53 -1.95 1.45
N THR A 370 1.61 -2.34 0.19
CA THR A 370 2.53 -3.38 -0.26
C THR A 370 3.71 -2.78 -1.02
N THR A 371 4.77 -2.42 -0.29
CA THR A 371 6.04 -1.99 -0.89
C THR A 371 6.63 -3.10 -1.75
N LEU A 372 6.78 -2.84 -3.04
CA LEU A 372 7.35 -3.79 -3.99
C LEU A 372 8.23 -3.05 -5.00
N TYR A 373 9.52 -3.36 -4.98
CA TYR A 373 10.49 -2.96 -6.02
C TYR A 373 11.20 -4.21 -6.56
#